data_AF-A0A519E8N4-F1
#
_entry.id   AF-A0A519E8N4-F1
#
_cell.length_a   1.000
_cell.length_b   1.000
_cell.length_c   1.000
_cell.angle_alpha   90.00
_cell.angle_beta   90.00
_cell.angle_gamma   90.00
#
_symmetry.space_group_name_H-M   'P 1'
#
loop_
_entity.id
_entity.type
_entity.pdbx_description
1 polymer ?
#
loop_
_entity_poly.entity_id
_entity_poly.type
_entity_poly.pdbx_seq_one_letter_code
_entity_poly.pdbx_strand_id
1 'polypeptide(L)'
;MTKQELLKYIAIAGYDVGFGAKKHFASYDIIEKGPGWLGFFSLAGGIYSLFIPLWATTHVAAVFVIFGVVSLYIGFYGSEKARYEEVGKALTGGFHALHVHYRQVKSMPDHADFTQQLKDVQKLHNEKDGLLH
;
A
#
# COMPACT_ATOMS: atom_id res chain seq x y z
N MET A 1 20.31 19.78 16.76
CA MET A 1 19.09 18.95 16.91
C MET A 1 19.12 18.32 18.28
N THR A 2 18.04 18.43 19.05
CA THR A 2 17.92 17.76 20.36
C THR A 2 17.51 16.29 20.17
N LYS A 3 17.75 15.46 21.17
CA LYS A 3 17.28 14.06 21.18
C LYS A 3 15.77 13.94 20.92
N GLN A 4 14.97 14.84 21.50
CA GLN A 4 13.52 14.85 21.34
C GLN A 4 13.11 15.20 19.90
N GLU A 5 13.78 16.16 19.27
CA GLU A 5 13.57 16.48 17.87
C GLU A 5 13.91 15.29 16.96
N LEU A 6 15.03 14.60 17.21
CA LEU A 6 15.43 13.44 16.42
C LEU A 6 14.45 12.27 16.57
N LEU A 7 14.01 11.98 17.80
CA LEU A 7 12.99 10.94 18.03
C LEU A 7 11.68 11.27 17.32
N LYS A 8 11.25 12.54 17.34
CA LYS A 8 10.05 12.98 16.63
C LYS A 8 10.22 12.84 15.11
N TYR A 9 11.37 13.22 14.58
CA TYR A 9 11.67 13.07 13.14
C TYR A 9 11.63 11.61 12.69
N ILE A 10 12.28 10.70 13.44
CA ILE A 10 12.25 9.26 13.15
C ILE A 10 10.83 8.69 13.22
N ALA A 11 10.03 9.14 14.20
CA ALA A 11 8.64 8.70 14.34
C ALA A 11 7.77 9.12 13.14
N ILE A 12 7.91 10.36 12.67
CA ILE A 12 7.20 10.86 11.48
C ILE A 12 7.64 10.09 10.24
N ALA A 13 8.96 9.93 10.02
CA ALA A 13 9.48 9.17 8.89
C ALA A 13 9.02 7.71 8.92
N GLY A 14 9.00 7.07 10.09
CA GLY A 14 8.45 5.73 10.27
C GLY A 14 6.96 5.65 9.93
N TYR A 15 6.16 6.61 10.38
CA TYR A 15 4.74 6.67 10.03
C TYR A 15 4.52 6.75 8.51
N ASP A 16 5.24 7.64 7.83
CA ASP A 16 5.09 7.83 6.38
C ASP A 16 5.50 6.60 5.58
N VAL A 17 6.62 5.96 5.95
CA VAL A 17 7.10 4.73 5.30
C VAL A 17 6.13 3.58 5.53
N GLY A 18 5.67 3.40 6.77
CA GLY A 18 4.70 2.36 7.11
C GLY A 18 3.34 2.55 6.43
N PHE A 19 2.88 3.80 6.29
CA PHE A 19 1.66 4.12 5.54
C PHE A 19 1.82 3.81 4.05
N GLY A 20 2.97 4.16 3.46
CA GLY A 20 3.33 3.78 2.09
C GLY A 20 3.26 2.27 1.88
N ALA A 21 3.90 1.49 2.74
CA ALA A 21 3.88 0.02 2.65
C ALA A 21 2.45 -0.53 2.62
N LYS A 22 1.59 -0.07 3.53
CA LYS A 22 0.17 -0.50 3.58
C LYS A 22 -0.59 -0.14 2.32
N LYS A 23 -0.36 1.03 1.74
CA LYS A 23 -0.98 1.45 0.47
C LYS A 23 -0.59 0.52 -0.67
N HIS A 24 0.70 0.16 -0.77
CA HIS A 24 1.17 -0.77 -1.80
C HIS A 24 0.58 -2.17 -1.63
N PHE A 25 0.50 -2.70 -0.41
CA PHE A 25 -0.17 -3.97 -0.15
C PHE A 25 -1.68 -3.93 -0.43
N ALA A 26 -2.36 -2.82 -0.13
CA ALA A 26 -3.77 -2.66 -0.50
C ALA A 26 -3.97 -2.69 -2.02
N SER A 27 -3.11 -2.02 -2.79
CA SER A 27 -3.11 -2.10 -4.25
C SER A 27 -2.85 -3.52 -4.74
N TYR A 28 -1.89 -4.22 -4.14
CA TYR A 28 -1.61 -5.63 -4.44
C TYR A 28 -2.85 -6.52 -4.24
N ASP A 29 -3.51 -6.42 -3.09
CA ASP A 29 -4.70 -7.22 -2.77
C ASP A 29 -5.86 -6.93 -3.73
N ILE A 30 -6.06 -5.66 -4.11
CA ILE A 30 -7.08 -5.26 -5.08
C ILE A 30 -6.79 -5.87 -6.44
N ILE A 31 -5.54 -5.79 -6.92
CA ILE A 31 -5.16 -6.34 -8.23
C ILE A 31 -5.24 -7.88 -8.22
N GLU A 32 -4.87 -8.51 -7.11
CA GLU A 32 -4.90 -9.97 -6.96
C GLU A 32 -6.31 -10.54 -6.89
N LYS A 33 -7.16 -9.97 -6.02
CA LYS A 33 -8.45 -10.58 -5.64
C LYS A 33 -9.64 -9.85 -6.25
N GLY A 34 -9.52 -8.54 -6.47
CA GLY A 34 -10.59 -7.66 -6.93
C GLY A 34 -11.23 -8.11 -8.24
N PRO A 35 -10.45 -8.34 -9.33
CA PRO A 35 -10.98 -8.84 -10.60
C PRO A 35 -11.79 -10.13 -10.43
N GLY A 36 -11.26 -11.11 -9.69
CA GLY A 36 -11.94 -12.39 -9.49
C GLY A 36 -13.34 -12.20 -8.88
N TRP A 37 -13.44 -11.43 -7.80
CA TRP A 37 -14.73 -11.16 -7.15
C TRP A 37 -15.68 -10.34 -8.03
N LEU A 38 -15.21 -9.26 -8.66
CA LEU A 38 -16.03 -8.42 -9.53
C LEU A 38 -16.55 -9.18 -10.75
N GLY A 39 -15.70 -9.97 -11.40
CA GLY A 39 -16.07 -10.84 -12.51
C GLY A 39 -17.09 -11.90 -12.09
N PHE A 40 -16.92 -12.50 -10.91
CA PHE A 40 -17.88 -13.46 -10.37
C PHE A 40 -19.26 -12.83 -10.14
N PHE A 41 -19.34 -11.67 -9.50
CA PHE A 41 -20.62 -10.98 -9.27
C PHE A 41 -21.27 -10.52 -10.58
N SER A 42 -20.48 -10.04 -11.54
CA SER A 42 -20.93 -9.70 -12.89
C SER A 42 -21.59 -10.90 -13.57
N LEU A 43 -20.91 -12.05 -13.58
CA LEU A 43 -21.41 -13.28 -14.18
C LEU A 43 -22.67 -13.80 -13.45
N ALA A 44 -22.66 -13.81 -12.12
CA ALA A 44 -23.80 -14.24 -11.32
C ALA A 44 -25.04 -13.37 -11.61
N GLY A 45 -24.89 -12.04 -11.63
CA GLY A 45 -25.97 -11.13 -12.00
C GLY A 45 -26.49 -11.39 -13.42
N GLY A 46 -25.59 -11.65 -14.37
CA GLY A 46 -25.95 -12.05 -15.74
C GLY A 46 -26.76 -13.35 -15.78
N ILE A 47 -26.37 -14.37 -15.03
CA ILE A 47 -27.11 -15.64 -14.94
C ILE A 47 -28.51 -15.41 -14.35
N TYR A 48 -28.63 -14.64 -13.27
CA TYR A 48 -29.93 -14.33 -12.66
C TYR A 48 -30.85 -13.51 -13.57
N SER A 49 -30.29 -12.70 -14.47
CA SER A 49 -31.08 -11.93 -15.43
C SER A 49 -31.86 -12.79 -16.43
N LEU A 50 -31.43 -14.04 -16.65
CA LEU A 50 -32.08 -14.95 -17.60
C LEU A 50 -33.47 -15.43 -17.15
N PHE A 51 -33.74 -15.44 -15.84
CA PHE A 51 -34.98 -15.99 -15.29
C PHE A 51 -35.64 -15.11 -14.23
N ILE A 52 -35.00 -14.02 -13.79
CA ILE A 52 -35.60 -13.03 -12.87
C ILE A 52 -35.70 -11.67 -13.57
N PRO A 53 -36.92 -11.22 -13.96
CA PRO A 53 -37.12 -9.97 -14.71
C PRO A 53 -36.56 -8.71 -14.04
N LEU A 54 -36.52 -8.67 -12.70
CA LEU A 54 -35.95 -7.55 -11.94
C LEU A 54 -34.44 -7.36 -12.24
N TRP A 55 -33.71 -8.45 -12.43
CA TRP A 55 -32.27 -8.44 -12.71
C TRP A 55 -31.98 -8.12 -14.17
N ALA A 56 -32.95 -8.33 -15.06
CA ALA A 56 -32.88 -7.99 -16.48
C ALA A 56 -33.24 -6.52 -16.77
N THR A 57 -33.60 -5.74 -15.75
CA THR A 57 -33.86 -4.30 -15.95
C THR A 57 -32.60 -3.62 -16.47
N THR A 58 -32.77 -2.69 -17.42
CA THR A 58 -31.66 -2.05 -18.13
C THR A 58 -30.61 -1.46 -17.19
N HIS A 59 -31.04 -0.84 -16.09
CA HIS A 59 -30.15 -0.25 -15.10
C HIS A 59 -29.35 -1.30 -14.32
N VAL A 60 -30.00 -2.39 -13.89
CA VAL A 60 -29.34 -3.45 -13.11
C VAL A 60 -28.36 -4.24 -13.98
N ALA A 61 -28.78 -4.61 -15.19
CA ALA A 61 -27.91 -5.29 -16.14
C ALA A 61 -26.68 -4.44 -16.51
N ALA A 62 -26.86 -3.13 -16.73
CA ALA A 62 -25.75 -2.22 -17.02
C ALA A 62 -24.71 -2.16 -15.88
N VAL A 63 -25.14 -2.15 -14.62
CA VAL A 63 -24.23 -2.17 -13.46
C VAL A 63 -23.37 -3.43 -13.45
N PHE A 64 -23.95 -4.61 -13.69
CA PHE A 64 -23.18 -5.85 -13.75
C PHE A 64 -22.20 -5.89 -14.92
N VAL A 65 -22.58 -5.35 -16.08
CA VAL A 65 -21.66 -5.19 -17.22
C VAL A 65 -20.50 -4.27 -16.86
N ILE A 66 -20.75 -3.13 -16.21
CA ILE A 66 -19.70 -2.21 -15.74
C ILE A 66 -18.75 -2.91 -14.78
N PHE A 67 -19.25 -3.71 -13.82
CA PHE A 67 -18.40 -4.49 -12.93
C PHE A 67 -17.51 -5.49 -13.69
N GLY A 68 -18.03 -6.13 -14.73
CA GLY A 68 -17.25 -7.00 -15.61
C GLY A 68 -16.14 -6.24 -16.34
N VAL A 69 -16.44 -5.06 -16.89
CA VAL A 69 -15.44 -4.21 -17.57
C VAL A 69 -14.37 -3.71 -16.60
N VAL A 70 -14.77 -3.24 -15.41
CA VAL A 70 -13.84 -2.81 -14.35
C VAL A 70 -12.94 -3.96 -13.90
N SER A 71 -13.50 -5.16 -13.74
CA SER A 71 -12.74 -6.38 -13.44
C SER A 71 -11.65 -6.65 -14.46
N LEU A 72 -11.99 -6.60 -15.76
CA LEU A 72 -11.03 -6.81 -16.84
C LEU A 72 -9.93 -5.74 -16.82
N TYR A 73 -10.32 -4.47 -16.64
CA TYR A 73 -9.37 -3.36 -16.61
C TYR A 73 -8.37 -3.50 -15.46
N ILE A 74 -8.83 -3.83 -14.25
CA ILE A 74 -7.93 -4.07 -13.11
C ILE A 74 -7.05 -5.31 -13.37
N GLY A 75 -7.61 -6.36 -13.99
CA GLY A 75 -6.86 -7.56 -14.35
C GLY A 75 -5.67 -7.30 -15.29
N PHE A 76 -5.76 -6.28 -16.17
CA PHE A 76 -4.65 -5.88 -17.03
C PHE A 76 -3.44 -5.31 -16.25
N TYR A 77 -3.65 -4.79 -15.03
CA TYR A 77 -2.55 -4.37 -14.15
C TYR A 77 -1.90 -5.56 -13.42
N GLY A 78 -2.30 -6.80 -13.70
CA GLY A 78 -1.73 -8.00 -13.11
C GLY A 78 -0.21 -8.12 -13.29
N SER A 79 0.36 -7.58 -14.38
CA SER A 79 1.81 -7.58 -14.61
C SER A 79 2.57 -6.71 -13.59
N GLU A 80 1.95 -5.64 -13.10
CA GLU A 80 2.54 -4.72 -12.12
C GLU A 80 2.35 -5.19 -10.68
N LYS A 81 1.53 -6.23 -10.45
CA LYS A 81 1.23 -6.78 -9.12
C LYS A 81 2.50 -7.07 -8.33
N ALA A 82 3.46 -7.75 -8.94
CA ALA A 82 4.72 -8.12 -8.27
C ALA A 82 5.48 -6.89 -7.76
N ARG A 83 5.46 -5.78 -8.51
CA ARG A 83 6.10 -4.52 -8.11
C ARG A 83 5.47 -3.93 -6.86
N TYR A 84 4.14 -3.97 -6.73
CA TYR A 84 3.47 -3.49 -5.51
C TYR A 84 3.85 -4.32 -4.28
N GLU A 85 4.01 -5.63 -4.43
CA GLU A 85 4.46 -6.51 -3.34
C GLU A 85 5.91 -6.21 -2.93
N GLU A 86 6.79 -6.06 -3.93
CA GLU A 86 8.21 -5.81 -3.72
C GLU A 86 8.45 -4.46 -3.03
N VAL A 87 7.80 -3.40 -3.53
CA VAL A 87 7.87 -2.07 -2.91
C VAL A 87 7.25 -2.09 -1.51
N GLY A 88 6.14 -2.79 -1.30
CA GLY A 88 5.53 -2.97 0.02
C GLY A 88 6.48 -3.63 1.03
N LYS A 89 7.19 -4.70 0.60
CA LYS A 89 8.21 -5.38 1.41
C LYS A 89 9.40 -4.47 1.71
N ALA A 90 9.92 -3.75 0.71
CA ALA A 90 11.03 -2.82 0.86
C ALA A 90 10.69 -1.69 1.87
N LEU A 91 9.52 -1.08 1.74
CA LEU A 91 9.04 -0.05 2.67
C LEU A 91 8.83 -0.62 4.09
N THR A 92 8.35 -1.87 4.22
CA THR A 92 8.24 -2.53 5.54
C THR A 92 9.62 -2.74 6.18
N GLY A 93 10.63 -3.08 5.39
CA GLY A 93 12.02 -3.15 5.83
C GLY A 93 12.53 -1.79 6.33
N GLY A 94 12.30 -0.72 5.55
CA GLY A 94 12.63 0.65 5.94
C GLY A 94 11.93 1.08 7.25
N PHE A 95 10.65 0.74 7.43
CA PHE A 95 9.91 0.99 8.67
C PHE A 95 10.57 0.31 9.87
N HIS A 96 10.98 -0.95 9.71
CA HIS A 96 11.65 -1.69 10.78
C HIS A 96 13.01 -1.06 11.14
N ALA A 97 13.80 -0.66 10.13
CA ALA A 97 15.07 0.03 10.32
C ALA A 97 14.88 1.37 11.08
N LEU A 98 13.90 2.18 10.68
CA LEU A 98 13.53 3.43 11.38
C LEU A 98 13.14 3.16 12.83
N HIS A 99 12.37 2.11 13.10
CA HIS A 99 11.98 1.74 14.46
C HIS A 99 13.18 1.27 15.32
N VAL A 100 14.15 0.57 14.73
CA VAL A 100 15.41 0.21 15.41
C VAL A 100 16.20 1.48 15.76
N HIS A 101 16.37 2.41 14.81
CA HIS A 101 17.04 3.68 15.06
C HIS A 101 16.34 4.53 16.13
N TYR A 102 15.00 4.55 16.15
CA TYR A 102 14.23 5.21 17.21
C TYR A 102 14.60 4.67 18.59
N ARG A 103 14.67 3.33 18.74
CA ARG A 103 15.05 2.70 20.01
C ARG A 103 16.49 3.00 20.41
N GLN A 104 17.42 2.99 19.46
CA GLN A 104 18.82 3.33 19.69
C GLN A 104 18.95 4.77 20.23
N VAL A 105 18.37 5.75 19.54
CA VAL A 105 18.39 7.16 19.96
C VAL A 105 17.71 7.32 21.33
N LYS A 106 16.62 6.60 21.59
CA LYS A 106 15.93 6.65 22.89
C LYS A 106 16.80 6.14 24.04
N SER A 107 17.62 5.12 23.79
CA SER A 107 18.53 4.52 24.78
C SER A 107 19.82 5.30 25.03
N MET A 108 20.17 6.26 24.16
CA MET A 108 21.38 7.08 24.30
C MET A 108 21.22 8.19 25.36
N PRO A 109 22.32 8.62 26.01
CA PRO A 109 22.31 9.78 26.90
C PRO A 109 21.88 11.07 26.18
N ASP A 110 21.28 12.01 26.90
CA ASP A 110 20.72 13.24 26.31
C ASP A 110 21.78 14.18 25.69
N HIS A 111 23.06 13.97 26.01
CA HIS A 111 24.21 14.74 25.53
C HIS A 111 25.02 14.01 24.45
N ALA A 112 24.53 12.89 23.90
CA ALA A 112 25.21 12.16 22.85
C ALA A 112 25.24 12.95 21.53
N ASP A 113 26.26 12.73 20.71
CA ASP A 113 26.29 13.23 19.34
C ASP A 113 25.32 12.42 18.47
N PHE A 114 24.36 13.12 17.87
CA PHE A 114 23.29 12.55 17.06
C PHE A 114 23.53 12.70 15.55
N THR A 115 24.68 13.25 15.14
CA THR A 115 24.97 13.60 13.74
C THR A 115 25.02 12.37 12.84
N GLN A 116 25.47 11.22 13.33
CA GLN A 116 25.54 9.99 12.55
C GLN A 116 24.15 9.38 12.33
N GLN A 117 23.33 9.33 13.37
CA GLN A 117 21.97 8.81 13.35
C GLN A 117 21.07 9.67 12.46
N LEU A 118 21.32 10.98 12.40
CA LEU A 118 20.65 11.88 11.48
C LEU A 118 20.92 11.51 10.01
N LYS A 119 22.20 11.27 9.67
CA LYS A 119 22.60 10.87 8.30
C LYS A 119 21.97 9.54 7.92
N ASP A 120 21.94 8.58 8.84
CA ASP A 120 21.37 7.25 8.58
C ASP A 120 19.85 7.33 8.31
N VAL A 121 19.13 8.14 9.11
CA VAL A 121 17.68 8.35 8.93
C VAL A 121 17.37 9.13 7.64
N GLN A 122 18.17 10.14 7.29
CA GLN A 122 18.02 10.85 6.01
C GLN A 122 18.27 9.93 4.81
N LYS A 123 19.26 9.04 4.90
CA LYS A 123 19.53 8.06 3.85
C LYS A 123 18.33 7.13 3.64
N LEU A 124 17.75 6.60 4.72
CA LEU A 124 16.55 5.77 4.68
C LEU A 124 15.32 6.53 4.12
N HIS A 125 15.20 7.82 4.43
CA HIS A 125 14.14 8.66 3.89
C HIS A 125 14.28 8.88 2.38
N ASN A 126 15.49 9.14 1.90
CA ASN A 126 15.75 9.34 0.47
C ASN A 126 15.59 8.03 -0.34
N GLU A 127 15.94 6.89 0.24
CA GLU A 127 15.77 5.57 -0.38
C GLU A 127 14.28 5.24 -0.57
N LYS A 128 13.42 5.64 0.37
CA LYS A 128 11.96 5.56 0.21
C LYS A 128 11.49 6.36 -1.00
N ASP A 129 11.94 7.60 -1.19
CA ASP A 129 11.49 8.42 -2.32
C ASP A 129 11.90 7.81 -3.68
N GLY A 130 13.06 7.14 -3.74
CA GLY A 130 13.48 6.37 -4.92
C GLY A 130 12.65 5.10 -5.19
N LEU A 131 11.99 4.52 -4.18
CA LEU A 131 11.11 3.36 -4.32
C LEU A 131 9.68 3.73 -4.78
N LEU A 132 9.31 5.01 -4.68
CA LEU A 132 7.98 5.50 -5.01
C LEU A 132 7.87 6.05 -6.45
N HIS A 133 8.98 6.12 -7.19
CA HIS A 133 9.10 6.58 -8.56
C HIS A 133 9.54 5.46 -9.50
#